data_AF-A0A1F6L8W3-F1
#
_entry.id   AF-A0A1F6L8W3-F1
#
_cell.length_a   1.000
_cell.length_b   1.000
_cell.length_c   1.000
_cell.angle_alpha   90.00
_cell.angle_beta   90.00
_cell.angle_gamma   90.00
#
_symmetry.space_group_name_H-M   'P 1'
#
loop_
_entity.id
_entity.type
_entity.pdbx_description
1 polymer ?
#
loop_
_entity_poly.entity_id
_entity_poly.type
_entity_poly.pdbx_seq_one_letter_code
_entity_poly.pdbx_strand_id
1 'polypeptide(L)'
;MVLSGCGVFDGSEIHESVLTLLALDRAGAQAVCMAPNKNQSEVINHLTAQVSHETRNVLVESARIARGQIRDIREVRASDLDAVILPGGYGAVKNLSNFVWNGDRCWIDGEVYRLLREMFDAKKPIGAVCIAPAVIAKTFAAEKPRLTIGMDEGTAQTLARMGARHEKAQVDEIVIDESLLLVSTPAYMLAGRISEAADGIDRLVQAILRRAGRRQADSSTASLAGAGRIAQRSDSAVSRMVARSRRAQPADSAVAAIARSDRQTGRTRGRASRPGPRRRAVRA
;
A
#
# COMPACT_ATOMS: atom_id res chain seq x y z
N MET A 1 2.41 2.42 4.19
CA MET A 1 2.69 3.71 3.53
C MET A 1 3.92 4.32 4.17
N VAL A 2 4.93 4.66 3.38
CA VAL A 2 6.16 5.34 3.86
C VAL A 2 5.98 6.84 3.67
N LEU A 3 6.08 7.60 4.75
CA LEU A 3 5.99 9.05 4.79
C LEU A 3 7.36 9.70 5.03
N SER A 4 7.46 10.99 4.72
CA SER A 4 8.73 11.73 4.61
C SER A 4 8.74 13.11 5.27
N GLY A 5 7.68 13.45 6.01
CA GLY A 5 7.43 14.73 6.70
C GLY A 5 5.93 15.07 6.66
N CYS A 6 5.56 16.36 6.67
CA CYS A 6 4.16 16.79 6.52
C CYS A 6 4.04 18.17 5.82
N GLY A 7 4.20 18.17 4.49
CA GLY A 7 4.22 19.39 3.68
C GLY A 7 4.85 19.11 2.31
N VAL A 8 4.33 19.70 1.24
CA VAL A 8 4.81 19.44 -0.13
C VAL A 8 6.28 19.82 -0.34
N PHE A 9 6.81 20.85 0.32
CA PHE A 9 8.17 21.35 0.06
C PHE A 9 9.28 20.73 0.95
N ASP A 10 8.93 20.11 2.08
CA ASP A 10 9.87 19.57 3.06
C ASP A 10 9.51 18.17 3.59
N GLY A 11 8.38 17.60 3.15
CA GLY A 11 7.85 16.32 3.62
C GLY A 11 7.03 15.59 2.57
N SER A 12 6.07 14.79 3.02
CA SER A 12 5.08 14.16 2.12
C SER A 12 4.05 15.18 1.68
N GLU A 13 3.62 15.09 0.42
CA GLU A 13 2.44 15.82 -0.06
C GLU A 13 1.20 15.32 0.72
N ILE A 14 0.44 16.26 1.27
CA ILE A 14 -0.60 16.01 2.27
C ILE A 14 -1.86 15.44 1.58
N HIS A 15 -2.27 15.99 0.44
CA HIS A 15 -3.42 15.45 -0.28
C HIS A 15 -3.12 14.08 -0.85
N GLU A 16 -1.95 13.84 -1.47
CA GLU A 16 -1.57 12.51 -1.98
C GLU A 16 -1.58 11.46 -0.87
N SER A 17 -1.06 11.82 0.31
CA SER A 17 -1.07 10.94 1.48
C SER A 17 -2.49 10.65 2.00
N VAL A 18 -3.34 11.68 2.11
CA VAL A 18 -4.72 11.55 2.58
C VAL A 18 -5.61 10.81 1.57
N LEU A 19 -5.42 11.04 0.27
CA LEU A 19 -6.11 10.33 -0.81
C LEU A 19 -5.68 8.86 -0.84
N THR A 20 -4.39 8.56 -0.70
CA THR A 20 -3.88 7.18 -0.59
C THR A 20 -4.50 6.46 0.61
N LEU A 21 -4.58 7.12 1.78
CA LEU A 21 -5.25 6.58 2.98
C LEU A 21 -6.74 6.35 2.75
N LEU A 22 -7.45 7.31 2.16
CA LEU A 22 -8.88 7.22 1.87
C LEU A 22 -9.20 6.09 0.88
N ALA A 23 -8.36 5.89 -0.14
CA ALA A 23 -8.50 4.83 -1.13
C ALA A 23 -8.29 3.43 -0.52
N LEU A 24 -7.34 3.30 0.42
CA LEU A 24 -7.10 2.06 1.18
C LEU A 24 -8.27 1.75 2.12
N ASP A 25 -8.72 2.74 2.91
CA ASP A 25 -9.84 2.63 3.84
C ASP A 25 -11.15 2.22 3.13
N ARG A 26 -11.49 2.90 2.03
CA ARG A 26 -12.65 2.56 1.17
C ARG A 26 -12.60 1.15 0.60
N ALA A 27 -11.40 0.57 0.44
CA ALA A 27 -11.19 -0.79 -0.03
C ALA A 27 -11.09 -1.83 1.10
N GLY A 28 -11.26 -1.41 2.37
CA GLY A 28 -11.14 -2.27 3.55
C GLY A 28 -9.70 -2.68 3.91
N ALA A 29 -8.69 -1.98 3.38
CA ALA A 29 -7.28 -2.29 3.60
C ALA A 29 -6.69 -1.48 4.76
N GLN A 30 -6.05 -2.16 5.72
CA GLN A 30 -5.41 -1.49 6.85
C GLN A 30 -4.13 -0.75 6.42
N ALA A 31 -4.10 0.57 6.61
CA ALA A 31 -2.92 1.38 6.35
C ALA A 31 -1.96 1.39 7.54
N VAL A 32 -0.83 0.68 7.43
CA VAL A 32 0.32 0.84 8.35
C VAL A 32 1.17 2.02 7.87
N CYS A 33 1.25 3.09 8.65
CA CYS A 33 2.12 4.24 8.35
C CYS A 33 3.49 4.09 9.02
N MET A 34 4.55 4.52 8.33
CA MET A 34 5.91 4.52 8.86
C MET A 34 6.75 5.66 8.26
N ALA A 35 7.79 6.10 8.96
CA ALA A 35 8.72 7.11 8.45
C ALA A 35 10.11 6.97 9.11
N PRO A 36 11.21 7.46 8.49
CA PRO A 36 12.52 7.54 9.12
C PRO A 36 12.53 8.46 10.35
N ASN A 37 13.02 7.98 11.50
CA ASN A 37 13.19 8.81 12.69
C ASN A 37 14.48 9.66 12.62
N LYS A 38 14.43 10.76 11.87
CA LYS A 38 15.53 11.71 11.71
C LYS A 38 15.01 13.13 11.44
N ASN A 39 15.89 14.12 11.48
CA ASN A 39 15.53 15.49 11.09
C ASN A 39 15.21 15.56 9.59
N GLN A 40 14.27 16.44 9.21
CA GLN A 40 14.10 16.86 7.81
C GLN A 40 15.38 17.59 7.36
N SER A 41 15.77 17.43 6.10
CA SER A 41 16.95 18.10 5.55
C SER A 41 16.77 19.61 5.41
N GLU A 42 15.52 20.07 5.28
CA GLU A 42 15.10 21.48 5.32
C GLU A 42 13.75 21.57 6.05
N VAL A 43 13.38 22.77 6.51
CA VAL A 43 12.02 23.11 6.94
C VAL A 43 11.59 24.30 6.09
N ILE A 44 10.41 24.24 5.45
CA ILE A 44 9.98 25.27 4.50
C ILE A 44 8.71 25.98 4.99
N ASN A 45 8.75 27.31 5.05
CA ASN A 45 7.53 28.10 5.22
C ASN A 45 6.71 28.04 3.93
N HIS A 46 5.65 27.23 3.93
CA HIS A 46 4.80 26.98 2.77
C HIS A 46 4.02 28.21 2.27
N LEU A 47 3.94 29.30 3.05
CA LEU A 47 3.33 30.56 2.63
C LEU A 47 4.28 31.44 1.80
N THR A 48 5.59 31.33 2.04
CA THR A 48 6.62 32.15 1.36
C THR A 48 7.55 31.35 0.45
N ALA A 49 7.45 30.01 0.48
CA ALA A 49 8.37 29.05 -0.14
C ALA A 49 9.85 29.20 0.29
N GLN A 50 10.11 29.84 1.43
CA GLN A 50 11.47 30.08 1.96
C GLN A 50 11.85 29.07 3.04
N VAL A 51 13.15 28.81 3.16
CA VAL A 51 13.74 27.99 4.24
C VAL A 51 13.55 28.69 5.59
N SER A 52 13.05 27.93 6.57
CA SER A 52 12.98 28.31 7.98
C SER A 52 14.25 27.87 8.71
N HIS A 53 14.65 28.59 9.76
CA HIS A 53 15.76 28.20 10.64
C HIS A 53 15.34 27.21 11.75
N GLU A 54 14.12 26.68 11.68
CA GLU A 54 13.63 25.60 12.53
C GLU A 54 14.28 24.25 12.19
N THR A 55 14.35 23.35 13.18
CA THR A 55 14.59 21.92 12.98
C THR A 55 13.31 21.15 13.28
N ARG A 56 12.91 20.24 12.40
CA ARG A 56 11.77 19.32 12.61
C ARG A 56 12.15 17.87 12.27
N ASN A 57 11.49 16.90 12.89
CA ASN A 57 11.75 15.47 12.70
C ASN A 57 10.71 14.84 11.76
N VAL A 58 11.18 14.08 10.78
CA VAL A 58 10.40 13.42 9.72
C VAL A 58 9.28 12.54 10.30
N LEU A 59 9.58 11.68 11.27
CA LEU A 59 8.61 10.79 11.92
C LEU A 59 7.59 11.58 12.74
N VAL A 60 8.04 12.60 13.48
CA VAL A 60 7.17 13.45 14.31
C VAL A 60 6.20 14.27 13.46
N GLU A 61 6.67 14.86 12.36
CA GLU A 61 5.80 15.62 11.46
C GLU A 61 4.86 14.69 10.67
N SER A 62 5.32 13.53 10.18
CA SER A 62 4.44 12.54 9.54
C SER A 62 3.39 11.95 10.48
N ALA A 63 3.61 11.97 11.81
CA ALA A 63 2.59 11.61 12.78
C ALA A 63 1.34 12.53 12.72
N ARG A 64 1.45 13.75 12.17
CA ARG A 64 0.31 14.65 11.93
C ARG A 64 -0.65 14.05 10.90
N ILE A 65 -0.13 13.57 9.77
CA ILE A 65 -0.90 12.88 8.71
C ILE A 65 -1.52 11.58 9.27
N ALA A 66 -0.70 10.77 9.94
CA ALA A 66 -1.10 9.48 10.47
C ALA A 66 -1.93 9.55 11.77
N ARG A 67 -2.25 10.74 12.29
CA ARG A 67 -2.97 10.95 13.57
C ARG A 67 -2.34 10.19 14.76
N GLY A 68 -1.01 10.14 14.80
CA GLY A 68 -0.22 9.39 15.78
C GLY A 68 -0.05 7.90 15.49
N GLN A 69 -0.76 7.31 14.52
CA GLN A 69 -0.68 5.89 14.16
C GLN A 69 0.47 5.62 13.18
N ILE A 70 1.70 5.89 13.60
CA ILE A 70 2.92 5.77 12.78
C ILE A 70 4.04 5.06 13.55
N ARG A 71 4.86 4.28 12.84
CA ARG A 71 6.05 3.59 13.38
C ARG A 71 7.35 4.16 12.80
N ASP A 72 8.46 3.97 13.50
CA ASP A 72 9.77 4.09 12.86
C ASP A 72 9.90 2.98 11.82
N ILE A 73 10.24 3.36 10.58
CA ILE A 73 10.46 2.42 9.47
C ILE A 73 11.52 1.36 9.79
N ARG A 74 12.47 1.67 10.69
CA ARG A 74 13.50 0.73 11.18
C ARG A 74 12.92 -0.50 11.89
N GLU A 75 11.73 -0.38 12.47
CA GLU A 75 11.04 -1.49 13.12
C GLU A 75 10.13 -2.31 12.18
N VAL A 76 9.86 -1.80 10.98
CA VAL A 76 8.94 -2.45 10.02
C VAL A 76 9.72 -3.41 9.13
N ARG A 77 9.15 -4.60 8.91
CA ARG A 77 9.68 -5.62 8.00
C ARG A 77 8.69 -5.90 6.88
N ALA A 78 9.18 -6.46 5.77
CA ALA A 78 8.30 -6.93 4.70
C ALA A 78 7.36 -8.08 5.14
N SER A 79 7.58 -8.73 6.28
CA SER A 79 6.61 -9.63 6.90
C SER A 79 5.29 -8.93 7.25
N ASP A 80 5.36 -7.66 7.67
CA ASP A 80 4.30 -6.93 8.36
C ASP A 80 3.29 -6.29 7.39
N LEU A 81 3.59 -6.32 6.09
CA LEU A 81 2.91 -5.58 5.03
C LEU A 81 2.55 -6.51 3.88
N ASP A 82 1.37 -6.41 3.28
CA ASP A 82 1.09 -7.07 1.99
C ASP A 82 1.51 -6.21 0.78
N ALA A 83 1.66 -4.90 0.96
CA ALA A 83 2.09 -3.94 -0.04
C ALA A 83 2.75 -2.71 0.62
N VAL A 84 3.53 -1.95 -0.14
CA VAL A 84 4.08 -0.65 0.30
C VAL A 84 3.73 0.43 -0.73
N ILE A 85 3.43 1.65 -0.26
CA ILE A 85 3.16 2.82 -1.10
C ILE A 85 3.94 4.01 -0.55
N LEU A 86 4.57 4.78 -1.45
CA LEU A 86 5.26 6.04 -1.18
C LEU A 86 4.47 7.19 -1.85
N PRO A 87 3.81 8.08 -1.08
CA PRO A 87 3.37 9.39 -1.57
C PRO A 87 4.57 10.25 -2.00
N GLY A 88 4.32 11.25 -2.86
CA GLY A 88 5.31 12.22 -3.28
C GLY A 88 5.48 13.37 -2.30
N GLY A 89 5.66 14.58 -2.85
CA GLY A 89 6.20 15.73 -2.13
C GLY A 89 7.72 15.70 -2.07
N TYR A 90 8.34 16.87 -1.92
CA TYR A 90 9.79 17.03 -1.96
C TYR A 90 10.51 16.26 -0.85
N GLY A 91 9.86 15.93 0.28
CA GLY A 91 10.42 15.02 1.29
C GLY A 91 10.80 13.64 0.74
N ALA A 92 10.15 13.15 -0.32
CA ALA A 92 10.59 11.92 -0.99
C ALA A 92 11.98 12.06 -1.65
N VAL A 93 12.32 13.26 -2.13
CA VAL A 93 13.59 13.59 -2.82
C VAL A 93 14.57 14.43 -1.99
N LYS A 94 14.20 14.78 -0.75
CA LYS A 94 15.01 15.46 0.26
C LYS A 94 15.34 14.58 1.48
N ASN A 95 14.35 13.81 1.97
CA ASN A 95 14.46 13.08 3.24
C ASN A 95 14.52 11.56 3.04
N LEU A 96 13.76 10.97 2.11
CA LEU A 96 13.88 9.53 1.77
C LEU A 96 15.04 9.25 0.80
N SER A 97 15.56 10.29 0.17
CA SER A 97 16.73 10.30 -0.72
C SER A 97 17.29 11.71 -0.82
N ASN A 98 18.46 11.89 -1.40
CA ASN A 98 19.03 13.23 -1.68
C ASN A 98 18.93 13.65 -3.16
N PHE A 99 17.95 13.11 -3.89
CA PHE A 99 17.76 13.29 -5.34
C PHE A 99 17.69 14.75 -5.77
N VAL A 100 17.02 15.63 -5.02
CA VAL A 100 16.85 17.04 -5.45
C VAL A 100 18.17 17.81 -5.60
N TRP A 101 19.23 17.39 -4.90
CA TRP A 101 20.56 18.01 -4.99
C TRP A 101 21.58 17.20 -5.82
N ASN A 102 21.30 15.92 -6.13
CA ASN A 102 22.28 14.98 -6.70
C ASN A 102 21.83 14.22 -7.95
N GLY A 103 20.55 14.33 -8.34
CA GLY A 103 20.00 13.69 -9.54
C GLY A 103 20.28 12.19 -9.61
N ASP A 104 20.87 11.74 -10.71
CA ASP A 104 21.23 10.33 -10.92
C ASP A 104 22.32 9.79 -9.97
N ARG A 105 23.14 10.67 -9.37
CA ARG A 105 24.17 10.33 -8.38
C ARG A 105 23.64 10.24 -6.95
N CYS A 106 22.34 10.39 -6.73
CA CYS A 106 21.74 10.36 -5.40
C CYS A 106 21.91 9.02 -4.65
N TRP A 107 21.72 9.07 -3.33
CA TRP A 107 21.53 7.92 -2.45
C TRP A 107 20.09 7.88 -1.90
N ILE A 108 19.65 6.68 -1.51
CA ILE A 108 18.36 6.41 -0.85
C ILE A 108 18.64 6.16 0.64
N ASP A 109 17.75 6.62 1.51
CA ASP A 109 17.83 6.38 2.95
C ASP A 109 17.95 4.87 3.25
N GLY A 110 18.86 4.50 4.16
CA GLY A 110 19.22 3.09 4.37
C GLY A 110 18.06 2.20 4.82
N GLU A 111 17.13 2.72 5.62
CA GLU A 111 15.97 1.96 6.10
C GLU A 111 14.84 1.91 5.05
N VAL A 112 14.70 2.98 4.25
CA VAL A 112 13.82 3.00 3.07
C VAL A 112 14.30 1.99 2.02
N TYR A 113 15.60 2.01 1.71
CA TYR A 113 16.23 1.07 0.79
C TYR A 113 16.09 -0.37 1.28
N ARG A 114 16.38 -0.65 2.56
CA ARG A 114 16.16 -1.96 3.18
C ARG A 114 14.73 -2.43 2.97
N LEU A 115 13.74 -1.65 3.39
CA LEU A 115 12.33 -2.07 3.32
C LEU A 115 11.88 -2.30 1.87
N LEU A 116 12.31 -1.45 0.92
CA LEU A 116 12.00 -1.63 -0.50
C LEU A 116 12.64 -2.92 -1.06
N ARG A 117 13.89 -3.24 -0.71
CA ARG A 117 14.52 -4.52 -1.08
C ARG A 117 13.79 -5.71 -0.46
N GLU A 118 13.50 -5.68 0.85
CA GLU A 118 12.74 -6.75 1.52
C GLU A 118 11.37 -6.99 0.85
N MET A 119 10.66 -5.93 0.46
CA MET A 119 9.36 -6.05 -0.22
C MET A 119 9.49 -6.63 -1.64
N PHE A 120 10.51 -6.22 -2.39
CA PHE A 120 10.81 -6.77 -3.72
C PHE A 120 11.21 -8.26 -3.65
N ASP A 121 12.14 -8.61 -2.77
CA ASP A 121 12.62 -9.99 -2.59
C ASP A 121 11.50 -10.91 -2.08
N ALA A 122 10.56 -10.38 -1.26
CA ALA A 122 9.33 -11.06 -0.84
C ALA A 122 8.21 -11.09 -1.90
N LYS A 123 8.44 -10.51 -3.09
CA LYS A 123 7.49 -10.37 -4.22
C LYS A 123 6.18 -9.71 -3.82
N LYS A 124 6.27 -8.55 -3.16
CA LYS A 124 5.14 -7.73 -2.71
C LYS A 124 5.08 -6.40 -3.49
N PRO A 125 3.89 -5.94 -3.90
CA PRO A 125 3.76 -4.79 -4.78
C PRO A 125 4.19 -3.46 -4.13
N ILE A 126 4.77 -2.59 -4.96
CA ILE A 126 5.36 -1.31 -4.58
C ILE A 126 4.68 -0.18 -5.36
N GLY A 127 4.00 0.73 -4.66
CA GLY A 127 3.36 1.92 -5.22
C GLY A 127 4.22 3.17 -5.03
N ALA A 128 4.29 4.04 -6.03
CA ALA A 128 4.97 5.33 -5.91
C ALA A 128 4.21 6.45 -6.63
N VAL A 129 4.00 7.58 -5.94
CA VAL A 129 3.19 8.70 -6.42
C VAL A 129 4.09 9.91 -6.72
N CYS A 130 3.75 10.68 -7.76
CA CYS A 130 4.37 11.97 -8.05
C CYS A 130 5.88 11.86 -8.27
N ILE A 131 6.72 12.42 -7.39
CA ILE A 131 8.19 12.37 -7.50
C ILE A 131 8.81 11.15 -6.78
N ALA A 132 8.05 10.41 -5.97
CA ALA A 132 8.53 9.20 -5.30
C ALA A 132 9.08 8.09 -6.24
N PRO A 133 8.65 7.95 -7.51
CA PRO A 133 9.28 7.04 -8.46
C PRO A 133 10.78 7.29 -8.69
N ALA A 134 11.33 8.47 -8.35
CA ALA A 134 12.78 8.70 -8.34
C ALA A 134 13.51 7.83 -7.29
N VAL A 135 12.90 7.62 -6.11
CA VAL A 135 13.41 6.70 -5.07
C VAL A 135 13.44 5.28 -5.60
N ILE A 136 12.38 4.87 -6.31
CA ILE A 136 12.22 3.53 -6.88
C ILE A 136 13.23 3.30 -8.02
N ALA A 137 13.39 4.28 -8.92
CA ALA A 137 14.36 4.25 -10.02
C ALA A 137 15.79 3.99 -9.54
N LYS A 138 16.21 4.64 -8.45
CA LYS A 138 17.54 4.43 -7.86
C LYS A 138 17.64 3.10 -7.10
N THR A 139 16.61 2.72 -6.35
CA THR A 139 16.59 1.50 -5.51
C THR A 139 16.71 0.22 -6.34
N PHE A 140 16.14 0.22 -7.54
CA PHE A 140 16.08 -0.94 -8.44
C PHE A 140 16.85 -0.71 -9.76
N ALA A 141 17.90 0.11 -9.72
CA ALA A 141 18.68 0.48 -10.91
C ALA A 141 19.23 -0.72 -11.72
N ALA A 142 19.51 -1.85 -11.04
CA ALA A 142 19.97 -3.09 -11.68
C ALA A 142 18.83 -3.82 -12.41
N GLU A 143 17.62 -3.82 -11.83
CA GLU A 143 16.41 -4.43 -12.36
C GLU A 143 15.74 -3.59 -13.47
N LYS A 144 16.11 -2.31 -13.62
CA LYS A 144 15.69 -1.38 -14.70
C LYS A 144 14.16 -1.12 -14.75
N PRO A 145 13.57 -0.64 -13.65
CA PRO A 145 12.12 -0.56 -13.43
C PRO A 145 11.39 0.29 -14.46
N ARG A 146 10.22 -0.17 -14.89
CA ARG A 146 9.27 0.62 -15.70
C ARG A 146 8.34 1.44 -14.81
N LEU A 147 8.31 2.76 -15.02
CA LEU A 147 7.63 3.71 -14.13
C LEU A 147 7.30 5.03 -14.85
N THR A 148 6.49 5.87 -14.21
CA THR A 148 6.20 7.24 -14.68
C THR A 148 6.41 8.27 -13.59
N ILE A 149 6.66 9.51 -14.01
CA ILE A 149 6.52 10.74 -13.22
C ILE A 149 5.64 11.77 -13.95
N GLY A 150 4.81 11.32 -14.90
CA GLY A 150 4.04 12.18 -15.80
C GLY A 150 4.80 12.47 -17.09
N MET A 151 5.03 13.75 -17.39
CA MET A 151 5.56 14.19 -18.69
C MET A 151 6.87 15.00 -18.63
N ASP A 152 7.37 15.37 -17.45
CA ASP A 152 8.57 16.21 -17.34
C ASP A 152 9.83 15.50 -17.90
N GLU A 153 10.37 16.04 -18.99
CA GLU A 153 11.44 15.39 -19.75
C GLU A 153 12.79 15.46 -19.02
N GLY A 154 13.05 16.51 -18.25
CA GLY A 154 14.29 16.66 -17.48
C GLY A 154 14.41 15.61 -16.37
N THR A 155 13.32 15.41 -15.61
CA THR A 155 13.22 14.33 -14.62
C THR A 155 13.25 12.97 -15.30
N ALA A 156 12.45 12.74 -16.35
CA ALA A 156 12.41 11.47 -17.08
C ALA A 156 13.79 11.04 -17.61
N GLN A 157 14.55 11.95 -18.22
CA GLN A 157 15.93 11.71 -18.66
C GLN A 157 16.87 11.37 -17.48
N THR A 158 16.67 12.01 -16.33
CA THR A 158 17.45 11.74 -15.11
C THR A 158 17.12 10.37 -14.50
N LEU A 159 15.85 9.93 -14.55
CA LEU A 159 15.48 8.57 -14.17
C LEU A 159 16.06 7.53 -15.15
N ALA A 160 16.08 7.84 -16.45
CA ALA A 160 16.69 6.98 -17.46
C ALA A 160 18.20 6.80 -17.26
N ARG A 161 18.93 7.85 -16.82
CA ARG A 161 20.36 7.74 -16.45
C ARG A 161 20.59 6.91 -15.18
N MET A 162 19.58 6.72 -14.34
CA MET A 162 19.60 5.72 -13.25
C MET A 162 19.22 4.30 -13.70
N GLY A 163 18.90 4.09 -14.98
CA GLY A 163 18.54 2.80 -15.55
C GLY A 163 17.04 2.48 -15.61
N ALA A 164 16.17 3.37 -15.12
CA ALA A 164 14.73 3.20 -15.20
C ALA A 164 14.17 3.41 -16.62
N ARG A 165 13.08 2.73 -16.95
CA ARG A 165 12.32 2.93 -18.19
C ARG A 165 11.15 3.87 -17.90
N HIS A 166 11.32 5.14 -18.21
CA HIS A 166 10.23 6.12 -18.06
C HIS A 166 9.20 5.96 -19.18
N GLU A 167 7.93 5.80 -18.80
CA GLU A 167 6.78 5.88 -19.71
C GLU A 167 5.99 7.16 -19.40
N LYS A 168 5.64 7.94 -20.42
CA LYS A 168 4.80 9.14 -20.25
C LYS A 168 3.37 8.72 -19.92
N ALA A 169 2.75 9.43 -18.97
CA ALA A 169 1.39 9.17 -18.50
C ALA A 169 0.64 10.49 -18.24
N GLN A 170 -0.67 10.49 -18.43
CA GLN A 170 -1.60 11.54 -17.98
C GLN A 170 -1.78 11.51 -16.46
N VAL A 171 -2.38 12.57 -15.90
CA VAL A 171 -2.58 12.72 -14.45
C VAL A 171 -3.43 11.61 -13.83
N ASP A 172 -4.44 11.10 -14.54
CA ASP A 172 -5.29 9.99 -14.11
C ASP A 172 -4.73 8.60 -14.51
N GLU A 173 -3.60 8.53 -15.21
CA GLU A 173 -3.01 7.27 -15.66
C GLU A 173 -2.06 6.65 -14.63
N ILE A 174 -1.81 5.35 -14.81
CA ILE A 174 -0.85 4.58 -14.00
C ILE A 174 0.06 3.77 -14.92
N VAL A 175 1.34 3.73 -14.59
CA VAL A 175 2.33 2.84 -15.23
C VAL A 175 2.63 1.69 -14.29
N ILE A 176 2.66 0.48 -14.86
CA ILE A 176 2.79 -0.78 -14.13
C ILE A 176 3.96 -1.57 -14.68
N ASP A 177 4.90 -1.99 -13.82
CA ASP A 177 5.86 -3.04 -14.11
C ASP A 177 5.37 -4.36 -13.50
N GLU A 178 4.80 -5.24 -14.33
CA GLU A 178 4.31 -6.55 -13.88
C GLU A 178 5.45 -7.49 -13.47
N SER A 179 6.70 -7.23 -13.88
CA SER A 179 7.85 -8.07 -13.53
C SER A 179 8.43 -7.74 -12.15
N LEU A 180 8.34 -6.46 -11.74
CA LEU A 180 8.79 -5.97 -10.43
C LEU A 180 7.64 -5.66 -9.46
N LEU A 181 6.39 -5.89 -9.88
CA LEU A 181 5.14 -5.56 -9.16
C LEU A 181 5.03 -4.08 -8.76
N LEU A 182 5.61 -3.20 -9.58
CA LEU A 182 5.67 -1.75 -9.40
C LEU A 182 4.41 -1.09 -10.00
N VAL A 183 3.79 -0.15 -9.29
CA VAL A 183 2.77 0.76 -9.85
C VAL A 183 3.17 2.21 -9.56
N SER A 184 3.04 3.09 -10.54
CA SER A 184 3.35 4.52 -10.41
C SER A 184 2.30 5.41 -11.07
N THR A 185 2.08 6.62 -10.54
CA THR A 185 1.11 7.61 -11.06
C THR A 185 1.61 9.05 -10.89
N PRO A 186 1.31 10.00 -11.80
CA PRO A 186 1.93 11.33 -11.76
C PRO A 186 1.43 12.26 -10.65
N ALA A 187 0.16 12.18 -10.24
CA ALA A 187 -0.46 13.09 -9.27
C ALA A 187 0.00 14.57 -9.43
N TYR A 188 0.57 15.22 -8.41
CA TYR A 188 0.98 16.64 -8.50
C TYR A 188 2.20 16.96 -9.39
N MET A 189 2.79 15.98 -10.08
CA MET A 189 3.65 16.27 -11.23
C MET A 189 2.85 16.85 -12.42
N LEU A 190 1.52 16.64 -12.45
CA LEU A 190 0.62 17.10 -13.53
C LEU A 190 -0.71 17.70 -13.04
N ALA A 191 -1.18 17.37 -11.84
CA ALA A 191 -2.50 17.77 -11.34
C ALA A 191 -2.60 19.28 -11.06
N GLY A 192 -3.56 19.94 -11.72
CA GLY A 192 -3.96 21.31 -11.39
C GLY A 192 -4.97 21.36 -10.23
N ARG A 193 -5.69 20.27 -9.96
CA ARG A 193 -6.72 20.16 -8.92
C ARG A 193 -6.67 18.82 -8.18
N ILE A 194 -7.07 18.83 -6.91
CA ILE A 194 -7.06 17.64 -6.02
C ILE A 194 -7.84 16.43 -6.58
N SER A 195 -8.90 16.65 -7.37
CA SER A 195 -9.65 15.56 -8.01
C SER A 195 -8.83 14.79 -9.04
N GLU A 196 -7.98 15.48 -9.81
CA GLU A 196 -7.15 14.87 -10.86
C GLU A 196 -6.07 13.97 -10.24
N ALA A 197 -5.47 14.43 -9.13
CA ALA A 197 -4.58 13.60 -8.31
C ALA A 197 -5.31 12.40 -7.69
N ALA A 198 -6.57 12.58 -7.25
CA ALA A 198 -7.37 11.50 -6.69
C ALA A 198 -7.66 10.38 -7.70
N ASP A 199 -8.03 10.73 -8.96
CA ASP A 199 -8.34 9.74 -10.00
C ASP A 199 -7.14 8.80 -10.29
N GLY A 200 -5.92 9.35 -10.38
CA GLY A 200 -4.69 8.56 -10.55
C GLY A 200 -4.32 7.73 -9.31
N ILE A 201 -4.48 8.28 -8.11
CA ILE A 201 -4.18 7.61 -6.83
C ILE A 201 -5.16 6.47 -6.53
N ASP A 202 -6.46 6.67 -6.74
CA ASP A 202 -7.47 5.60 -6.58
C ASP A 202 -7.16 4.44 -7.54
N ARG A 203 -6.79 4.73 -8.80
CA ARG A 203 -6.35 3.70 -9.77
C ARG A 203 -5.08 2.98 -9.32
N LEU A 204 -4.09 3.71 -8.78
CA LEU A 204 -2.85 3.11 -8.25
C LEU A 204 -3.15 2.18 -7.07
N VAL A 205 -3.92 2.63 -6.08
CA VAL A 205 -4.25 1.83 -4.89
C VAL A 205 -5.03 0.57 -5.29
N GLN A 206 -6.01 0.70 -6.18
CA GLN A 206 -6.75 -0.44 -6.71
C GLN A 206 -5.85 -1.41 -7.50
N ALA A 207 -4.83 -0.91 -8.21
CA ALA A 207 -3.85 -1.75 -8.90
C ALA A 207 -2.85 -2.45 -7.94
N ILE A 208 -2.49 -1.81 -6.82
CA ILE A 208 -1.66 -2.42 -5.76
C ILE A 208 -2.43 -3.53 -5.04
N LEU A 209 -3.68 -3.26 -4.62
CA LEU A 209 -4.52 -4.22 -3.90
C LEU A 209 -4.81 -5.48 -4.73
N ARG A 210 -5.05 -5.33 -6.05
CA ARG A 210 -5.20 -6.48 -6.96
C ARG A 210 -3.95 -7.38 -7.01
N ARG A 211 -2.74 -6.83 -6.80
CA ARG A 211 -1.48 -7.59 -6.80
C ARG A 211 -1.19 -8.25 -5.46
N ALA A 212 -1.53 -7.56 -4.36
CA ALA A 212 -1.50 -8.15 -3.02
C ALA A 212 -2.47 -9.35 -2.89
N GLY A 213 -3.72 -9.18 -3.35
CA GLY A 213 -4.76 -10.22 -3.23
C GLY A 213 -4.48 -11.50 -4.01
N ARG A 214 -3.87 -11.42 -5.22
CA ARG A 214 -3.48 -12.61 -6.01
C ARG A 214 -2.59 -13.55 -5.21
N ARG A 215 -1.59 -13.01 -4.49
CA ARG A 215 -0.66 -13.78 -3.66
C ARG A 215 -1.37 -14.57 -2.54
N GLN A 216 -2.50 -14.09 -2.01
CA GLN A 216 -3.28 -14.83 -1.01
C GLN A 216 -4.05 -16.03 -1.63
N ALA A 217 -4.53 -15.89 -2.87
CA ALA A 217 -5.13 -17.01 -3.63
C ALA A 217 -4.07 -18.05 -4.02
N ASP A 218 -2.90 -17.61 -4.48
CA ASP A 218 -1.80 -18.50 -4.88
C ASP A 218 -1.19 -19.24 -3.68
N SER A 219 -1.05 -18.59 -2.52
CA SER A 219 -0.53 -19.25 -1.32
C SER A 219 -1.55 -20.17 -0.64
N SER A 220 -2.85 -19.86 -0.67
CA SER A 220 -3.89 -20.75 -0.14
C SER A 220 -4.08 -21.99 -1.01
N THR A 221 -4.05 -21.85 -2.35
CA THR A 221 -4.07 -23.01 -3.26
C THR A 221 -2.80 -23.86 -3.15
N ALA A 222 -1.61 -23.26 -3.01
CA ALA A 222 -0.38 -23.99 -2.73
C ALA A 222 -0.42 -24.75 -1.38
N SER A 223 -0.99 -24.15 -0.34
CA SER A 223 -1.19 -24.78 0.97
C SER A 223 -2.12 -26.00 0.88
N LEU A 224 -3.27 -25.85 0.22
CA LEU A 224 -4.22 -26.95 -0.04
C LEU A 224 -3.58 -28.09 -0.86
N ALA A 225 -2.78 -27.76 -1.88
CA ALA A 225 -2.02 -28.71 -2.68
C ALA A 225 -0.83 -29.36 -1.92
N GLY A 226 -0.43 -28.81 -0.77
CA GLY A 226 0.46 -29.44 0.20
C GLY A 226 -0.30 -30.42 1.11
N ALA A 227 -1.39 -29.96 1.72
CA ALA A 227 -2.24 -30.76 2.60
C ALA A 227 -2.78 -32.03 1.91
N GLY A 228 -3.25 -31.93 0.66
CA GLY A 228 -3.72 -33.08 -0.12
C GLY A 228 -2.64 -34.15 -0.34
N ARG A 229 -1.36 -33.76 -0.46
CA ARG A 229 -0.23 -34.70 -0.59
C ARG A 229 0.21 -35.32 0.73
N ILE A 230 -0.13 -34.71 1.87
CA ILE A 230 0.01 -35.32 3.19
C ILE A 230 -1.09 -36.38 3.38
N ALA A 231 -2.35 -36.03 3.09
CA ALA A 231 -3.49 -36.96 3.18
C ALA A 231 -3.29 -38.24 2.33
N GLN A 232 -2.89 -38.09 1.06
CA GLN A 232 -2.60 -39.22 0.17
C GLN A 232 -1.43 -40.11 0.63
N ARG A 233 -0.49 -39.58 1.43
CA ARG A 233 0.58 -40.40 2.03
C ARG A 233 0.06 -41.22 3.21
N SER A 234 -0.81 -40.67 4.06
CA SER A 234 -1.41 -41.42 5.19
C SER A 234 -2.29 -42.60 4.75
N ASP A 235 -3.13 -42.45 3.71
CA ASP A 235 -3.98 -43.55 3.21
C ASP A 235 -3.15 -44.77 2.75
N SER A 236 -1.97 -44.51 2.16
CA SER A 236 -1.07 -45.57 1.67
C SER A 236 -0.48 -46.46 2.78
N ALA A 237 -0.54 -46.00 4.03
CA ALA A 237 -0.15 -46.75 5.23
C ALA A 237 -1.36 -47.43 5.89
N VAL A 238 -2.46 -46.70 6.10
CA VAL A 238 -3.68 -47.24 6.76
C VAL A 238 -4.28 -48.40 5.95
N SER A 239 -4.35 -48.26 4.62
CA SER A 239 -4.92 -49.27 3.73
C SER A 239 -4.16 -50.62 3.76
N ARG A 240 -2.87 -50.63 4.15
CA ARG A 240 -2.10 -51.87 4.34
C ARG A 240 -2.33 -52.54 5.71
N MET A 241 -2.85 -51.82 6.69
CA MET A 241 -3.03 -52.32 8.05
C MET A 241 -4.40 -52.99 8.26
N VAL A 242 -5.43 -52.56 7.52
CA VAL A 242 -6.81 -53.09 7.63
C VAL A 242 -6.98 -54.47 6.96
N ALA A 243 -6.11 -54.83 6.02
CA ALA A 243 -6.19 -56.09 5.25
C ALA A 243 -5.87 -57.38 6.03
N ARG A 244 -5.64 -57.32 7.36
CA ARG A 244 -5.26 -58.47 8.20
C ARG A 244 -6.01 -58.59 9.54
N SER A 245 -7.29 -58.24 9.60
CA SER A 245 -8.12 -58.53 10.78
C SER A 245 -9.51 -59.09 10.48
N ARG A 246 -9.63 -60.42 10.64
CA ARG A 246 -10.80 -61.20 11.10
C ARG A 246 -12.08 -61.23 10.24
N ARG A 247 -12.43 -62.44 9.80
CA ARG A 247 -13.81 -62.89 9.61
C ARG A 247 -14.56 -62.83 10.96
N ALA A 248 -15.74 -62.20 11.02
CA ALA A 248 -16.89 -62.62 11.84
C ALA A 248 -18.12 -61.71 11.58
N GLN A 249 -19.30 -62.31 11.68
CA GLN A 249 -20.67 -61.72 11.69
C GLN A 249 -21.50 -62.54 12.72
N PRO A 250 -22.76 -62.22 13.08
CA PRO A 250 -23.64 -61.10 12.66
C PRO A 250 -24.34 -60.35 13.84
N ALA A 251 -25.35 -59.53 13.49
CA ALA A 251 -26.65 -59.33 14.16
C ALA A 251 -26.94 -58.02 14.94
N ASP A 252 -28.16 -57.51 14.70
CA ASP A 252 -29.07 -56.68 15.53
C ASP A 252 -28.65 -55.28 16.08
N SER A 253 -29.55 -54.30 16.26
CA SER A 253 -30.91 -54.07 15.71
C SER A 253 -31.44 -52.63 15.97
N ALA A 254 -32.27 -52.11 15.04
CA ALA A 254 -33.46 -51.24 15.24
C ALA A 254 -33.38 -49.82 15.91
N VAL A 255 -34.48 -49.05 15.74
CA VAL A 255 -34.93 -47.81 16.43
C VAL A 255 -34.06 -46.55 16.16
N ALA A 256 -34.49 -45.48 15.45
CA ALA A 256 -35.64 -44.55 15.57
C ALA A 256 -35.54 -43.58 16.79
N ALA A 257 -36.00 -42.32 16.82
CA ALA A 257 -36.41 -41.31 15.82
C ALA A 257 -36.52 -39.92 16.57
N ILE A 258 -37.25 -38.93 16.02
CA ILE A 258 -37.82 -37.74 16.73
C ILE A 258 -36.80 -36.64 17.14
N ALA A 259 -37.05 -35.32 17.06
CA ALA A 259 -38.00 -34.49 16.27
C ALA A 259 -37.50 -32.99 16.25
N ARG A 260 -38.12 -32.07 15.47
CA ARG A 260 -38.97 -30.91 15.92
C ARG A 260 -38.54 -30.25 17.25
N SER A 261 -38.50 -28.92 17.42
CA SER A 261 -38.84 -27.76 16.55
C SER A 261 -38.09 -26.49 17.11
N ASP A 262 -38.36 -25.19 16.88
CA ASP A 262 -39.45 -24.36 16.31
C ASP A 262 -38.89 -23.01 15.76
N ARG A 263 -39.56 -22.15 14.95
CA ARG A 263 -40.59 -21.10 15.24
C ARG A 263 -40.24 -20.13 16.40
N GLN A 264 -40.52 -18.82 16.38
CA GLN A 264 -41.18 -17.92 15.39
C GLN A 264 -40.96 -16.41 15.72
N THR A 265 -40.94 -15.52 14.72
CA THR A 265 -41.30 -14.06 14.77
C THR A 265 -40.50 -13.11 15.71
N GLY A 266 -40.54 -11.77 15.62
CA GLY A 266 -41.20 -10.78 14.72
C GLY A 266 -40.25 -9.58 14.44
N ARG A 267 -40.51 -8.60 13.54
CA ARG A 267 -41.57 -7.55 13.52
C ARG A 267 -41.60 -6.69 14.82
N THR A 268 -41.61 -5.34 14.82
CA THR A 268 -41.81 -4.34 13.72
C THR A 268 -41.37 -2.88 14.04
N ARG A 269 -40.85 -2.18 13.02
CA ARG A 269 -41.04 -0.75 12.59
C ARG A 269 -41.45 0.39 13.57
N GLY A 270 -40.70 1.50 13.48
CA GLY A 270 -41.10 2.94 13.52
C GLY A 270 -39.95 3.76 12.90
N ARG A 271 -40.04 4.85 12.09
CA ARG A 271 -40.95 6.02 11.95
C ARG A 271 -41.04 6.86 13.24
N ALA A 272 -40.75 8.17 13.29
CA ALA A 272 -40.23 9.15 12.29
C ALA A 272 -39.51 10.32 13.07
N SER A 273 -39.09 11.53 12.60
CA SER A 273 -39.43 12.42 11.46
C SER A 273 -38.30 13.45 11.12
N ARG A 274 -38.58 14.39 10.20
CA ARG A 274 -37.93 15.72 9.94
C ARG A 274 -39.07 16.78 9.91
N PRO A 275 -38.91 18.11 9.59
CA PRO A 275 -37.73 18.99 9.36
C PRO A 275 -37.75 20.34 10.15
N GLY A 276 -36.83 21.29 9.87
CA GLY A 276 -36.98 22.72 10.26
C GLY A 276 -35.72 23.61 10.11
N PRO A 277 -35.70 24.65 9.23
CA PRO A 277 -34.47 25.46 8.99
C PRO A 277 -34.59 26.99 9.22
N ARG A 278 -33.47 27.65 9.58
CA ARG A 278 -33.16 29.10 9.42
C ARG A 278 -31.62 29.22 9.19
N ARG A 279 -30.99 29.92 8.23
CA ARG A 279 -31.15 31.14 7.38
C ARG A 279 -30.42 32.41 7.89
N ARG A 280 -29.71 33.08 6.95
CA ARG A 280 -28.83 34.29 7.04
C ARG A 280 -27.42 33.98 7.59
N ALA A 281 -26.28 34.43 7.04
CA ALA A 281 -25.85 35.69 6.36
C ALA A 281 -25.61 36.85 7.36
N VAL A 282 -24.59 37.72 7.22
CA VAL A 282 -24.01 38.37 6.02
C VAL A 282 -22.46 38.57 6.12
N ARG A 283 -21.83 38.86 4.98
CA ARG A 283 -20.46 39.34 4.72
C ARG A 283 -19.84 40.29 5.77
N ALA A 284 -18.51 40.25 5.88
CA ALA A 284 -17.67 41.34 5.37
C ALA A 284 -16.67 40.72 4.37
#